data_AF-A0A645HZE2-F1
#
_entry.id   AF-A0A645HZE2-F1
#
_cell.length_a   1.000
_cell.length_b   1.000
_cell.length_c   1.000
_cell.angle_alpha   90.00
_cell.angle_beta   90.00
_cell.angle_gamma   90.00
#
_symmetry.space_group_name_H-M   'P 1'
#
loop_
_entity.id
_entity.type
_entity.pdbx_description
1 polymer ?
#
loop_
_entity_poly.entity_id
_entity_poly.type
_entity_poly.pdbx_seq_one_letter_code
_entity_poly.pdbx_strand_id
1 'polypeptide(L)'
;MRTLNAILLLLAIGSQPSVASAADKAFVGVFEGTGRACSGALFVRSKTLEWNSTYSTCKSTRYEILEQKVSDGHERIVFRLKNRSKQCRFEVVEVEHVSDYNWNVSGYPNLESYEKRNFPDWKDSPLPERQTFSCPMTK
;
A
#
# COMPACT_ATOMS: atom_id res chain seq x y z
N MET A 1 20.88 64.45 44.79
CA MET A 1 21.66 63.18 44.73
C MET A 1 20.85 62.22 43.85
N ARG A 2 21.16 62.13 42.56
CA ARG A 2 21.97 61.07 41.91
C ARG A 2 21.37 59.65 42.03
N THR A 3 20.79 59.19 40.90
CA THR A 3 20.87 57.84 40.28
C THR A 3 20.26 56.65 41.05
N LEU A 4 19.67 55.58 40.47
CA LEU A 4 19.93 54.85 39.23
C LEU A 4 18.70 53.98 38.83
N ASN A 5 18.63 53.71 37.52
CA ASN A 5 17.76 52.79 36.76
C ASN A 5 17.62 51.35 37.31
N ALA A 6 16.52 50.68 36.97
CA ALA A 6 16.56 49.39 36.28
C ALA A 6 15.20 49.06 35.62
N ILE A 7 15.19 49.06 34.28
CA ILE A 7 14.11 48.53 33.43
C ILE A 7 14.26 47.01 33.41
N LEU A 8 13.24 46.25 33.80
CA LEU A 8 13.19 44.80 33.53
C LEU A 8 12.33 44.54 32.28
N LEU A 9 13.00 44.20 31.17
CA LEU A 9 12.40 43.53 30.03
C LEU A 9 12.05 42.08 30.42
N LEU A 10 10.78 41.71 30.39
CA LEU A 10 10.36 40.30 30.45
C LEU A 10 10.38 39.72 29.04
N LEU A 11 11.35 38.84 28.80
CA LEU A 11 11.52 38.06 27.58
C LEU A 11 10.37 37.05 27.43
N ALA A 12 9.61 37.18 26.35
CA ALA A 12 8.65 36.19 25.90
C ALA A 12 9.40 34.95 25.36
N ILE A 13 9.26 33.79 26.03
CA ILE A 13 9.70 32.50 25.50
C ILE A 13 8.45 31.79 24.97
N GLY A 14 8.10 32.07 23.72
CA GLY A 14 7.10 31.31 22.98
C GLY A 14 7.71 29.99 22.52
N SER A 15 7.50 28.91 23.28
CA SER A 15 7.80 27.56 22.83
C SER A 15 6.72 27.11 21.84
N GLN A 16 6.98 27.26 20.54
CA GLN A 16 6.16 26.63 19.52
C GLN A 16 6.46 25.12 19.50
N PRO A 17 5.47 24.23 19.67
CA PRO A 17 5.66 22.82 19.42
C PRO A 17 5.82 22.62 17.90
N SER A 18 7.03 22.29 17.46
CA SER A 18 7.26 21.75 16.13
C SER A 18 6.58 20.38 16.04
N VAL A 19 5.35 20.35 15.52
CA VAL A 19 4.75 19.11 15.01
C VAL A 19 5.55 18.69 13.78
N ALA A 20 6.60 17.90 14.00
CA ALA A 20 7.25 17.15 12.95
C ALA A 20 6.25 16.12 12.43
N SER A 21 5.55 16.46 11.35
CA SER A 21 4.81 15.48 10.56
C SER A 21 5.84 14.56 9.92
N ALA A 22 6.03 13.36 10.47
CA ALA A 22 6.67 12.28 9.76
C ALA A 22 5.84 12.07 8.48
N ALA A 23 6.35 12.52 7.34
CA ALA A 23 5.75 12.18 6.07
C ALA A 23 5.97 10.68 5.89
N ASP A 24 4.93 9.88 6.11
CA ASP A 24 4.97 8.46 5.81
C ASP A 24 5.51 8.29 4.40
N LYS A 25 6.69 7.66 4.29
CA LYS A 25 7.35 7.49 3.00
C LYS A 25 6.42 6.68 2.11
N ALA A 26 5.99 7.29 1.01
CA ALA A 26 5.05 6.65 0.12
C ALA A 26 5.64 5.34 -0.43
N PHE A 27 4.94 4.22 -0.23
CA PHE A 27 5.29 2.96 -0.86
C PHE A 27 5.10 3.09 -2.38
N VAL A 28 6.19 2.96 -3.12
CA VAL A 28 6.22 3.06 -4.59
C VAL A 28 7.08 1.94 -5.17
N GLY A 29 6.75 1.50 -6.39
CA GLY A 29 7.48 0.44 -7.06
C GLY A 29 6.84 0.00 -8.36
N VAL A 30 7.63 -0.69 -9.17
CA VAL A 30 7.16 -1.47 -10.32
C VAL A 30 7.43 -2.92 -9.99
N PHE A 31 6.45 -3.79 -10.17
CA PHE A 31 6.58 -5.22 -9.92
C PHE A 31 6.24 -5.94 -11.20
N GLU A 32 7.20 -6.65 -11.76
CA GLU A 32 7.10 -7.30 -13.05
C GLU A 32 6.82 -8.79 -12.87
N GLY A 33 5.75 -9.25 -13.51
CA GLY A 33 5.37 -10.66 -13.53
C GLY A 33 5.66 -11.28 -14.89
N THR A 34 6.07 -12.54 -14.86
CA THR A 34 6.31 -13.33 -16.08
C THR A 34 5.46 -14.61 -16.08
N GLY A 35 5.45 -15.33 -17.21
CA GLY A 35 4.69 -16.57 -17.36
C GLY A 35 3.23 -16.37 -17.79
N ARG A 36 2.52 -17.48 -18.01
CA ARG A 36 1.22 -17.49 -18.71
C ARG A 36 0.16 -16.63 -18.03
N ALA A 37 0.05 -16.73 -16.71
CA ALA A 37 -0.98 -16.04 -15.94
C ALA A 37 -0.54 -14.63 -15.51
N CYS A 38 0.74 -14.48 -15.17
CA CYS A 38 1.26 -13.30 -14.49
C CYS A 38 2.00 -12.31 -15.39
N SER A 39 2.10 -12.59 -16.70
CA SER A 39 2.69 -11.67 -17.66
C SER A 39 2.07 -10.27 -17.55
N GLY A 40 2.90 -9.28 -17.25
CA GLY A 40 2.49 -7.90 -17.06
C GLY A 40 3.22 -7.25 -15.89
N ALA A 41 2.64 -6.18 -15.34
CA ALA A 41 3.25 -5.44 -14.25
C ALA A 41 2.23 -4.71 -13.36
N LEU A 42 2.57 -4.59 -12.08
CA LEU A 42 1.95 -3.71 -11.12
C LEU A 42 2.78 -2.43 -10.99
N PHE A 43 2.13 -1.27 -11.13
CA PHE A 43 2.73 0.03 -10.93
C PHE A 43 2.10 0.68 -9.69
N VAL A 44 2.88 0.80 -8.62
CA VAL A 44 2.47 1.53 -7.41
C VAL A 44 3.14 2.90 -7.40
N ARG A 45 2.32 3.93 -7.43
CA ARG A 45 2.72 5.33 -7.33
C ARG A 45 2.14 5.90 -6.05
N SER A 46 2.61 7.07 -5.61
CA SER A 46 2.29 7.62 -4.28
C SER A 46 0.79 7.73 -3.93
N LYS A 47 -0.11 7.76 -4.92
CA LYS A 47 -1.57 7.87 -4.72
C LYS A 47 -2.39 6.99 -5.66
N THR A 48 -1.74 6.26 -6.57
CA THR A 48 -2.44 5.47 -7.60
C THR A 48 -1.77 4.14 -7.81
N LEU A 49 -2.59 3.15 -8.17
CA LEU A 49 -2.17 1.80 -8.49
C LEU A 49 -2.73 1.42 -9.86
N GLU A 50 -1.89 0.83 -10.69
CA GLU A 50 -2.26 0.21 -11.97
C GLU A 50 -1.75 -1.22 -11.99
N TRP A 51 -2.55 -2.17 -12.44
CA TRP A 51 -2.12 -3.55 -12.57
C TRP A 51 -2.64 -4.17 -13.86
N ASN A 52 -1.71 -4.60 -14.71
CA ASN A 52 -2.02 -5.34 -15.91
C ASN A 52 -1.46 -6.76 -15.79
N SER A 53 -2.31 -7.75 -15.97
CA SER A 53 -1.95 -9.16 -16.13
C SER A 53 -2.73 -9.78 -17.29
N THR A 54 -2.41 -11.03 -17.65
CA THR A 54 -3.14 -11.77 -18.69
C THR A 54 -4.66 -11.82 -18.44
N TYR A 55 -5.09 -11.84 -17.17
CA TYR A 55 -6.50 -12.06 -16.81
C TYR A 55 -7.22 -10.84 -16.25
N SER A 56 -6.54 -9.72 -16.04
CA SER A 56 -7.14 -8.51 -15.45
C SER A 56 -6.39 -7.25 -15.89
N THR A 57 -7.16 -6.20 -16.20
CA THR A 57 -6.62 -4.89 -16.59
C THR A 57 -7.22 -3.83 -15.67
N CYS A 58 -6.47 -3.50 -14.63
CA CYS A 58 -6.77 -2.46 -13.67
C CYS A 58 -6.09 -1.16 -14.09
N LYS A 59 -6.85 -0.27 -14.73
CA LYS A 59 -6.36 1.08 -15.07
C LYS A 59 -5.93 1.82 -13.82
N SER A 60 -4.97 2.74 -13.95
CA SER A 60 -4.51 3.61 -12.86
C SER A 60 -5.68 4.22 -12.08
N THR A 61 -5.75 3.89 -10.80
CA THR A 61 -6.84 4.29 -9.91
C THR A 61 -6.32 4.63 -8.53
N ARG A 62 -7.05 5.48 -7.80
CA ARG A 62 -6.71 5.83 -6.42
C ARG A 62 -6.94 4.63 -5.50
N TYR A 63 -6.13 4.56 -4.45
CA TYR A 63 -6.27 3.57 -3.40
C TYR A 63 -6.31 4.20 -2.01
N GLU A 64 -6.65 3.38 -1.04
CA GLU A 64 -6.33 3.56 0.38
C GLU A 64 -5.52 2.37 0.88
N ILE A 65 -4.72 2.58 1.92
CA ILE A 65 -3.92 1.52 2.54
C ILE A 65 -4.77 0.89 3.64
N LEU A 66 -4.99 -0.43 3.55
CA LEU A 66 -5.67 -1.21 4.58
C LEU A 66 -4.71 -1.69 5.66
N GLU A 67 -3.51 -2.10 5.24
CA GLU A 67 -2.48 -2.62 6.14
C GLU A 67 -1.10 -2.29 5.56
N GLN A 68 -0.16 -1.91 6.42
CA GLN A 68 1.25 -1.79 6.07
C GLN A 68 2.10 -2.34 7.21
N LYS A 69 2.98 -3.28 6.88
CA LYS A 69 3.96 -3.87 7.78
C LYS A 69 5.34 -3.74 7.15
N VAL A 70 6.23 -3.10 7.88
CA VAL A 70 7.64 -2.98 7.52
C VAL A 70 8.43 -3.38 8.76
N SER A 71 9.02 -4.57 8.73
CA SER A 71 9.89 -5.11 9.78
C SER A 71 11.07 -5.80 9.11
N ASP A 72 12.26 -5.77 9.69
CA ASP A 72 13.53 -6.28 9.14
C ASP A 72 13.38 -7.42 8.11
N GLY A 73 13.46 -7.08 6.81
CA GLY A 73 13.40 -8.02 5.68
C GLY A 73 12.01 -8.39 5.16
N HIS A 74 10.94 -8.04 5.88
CA HIS A 74 9.55 -8.30 5.51
C HIS A 74 8.79 -6.99 5.30
N GLU A 75 8.49 -6.71 4.03
CA GLU A 75 7.66 -5.58 3.62
C GLU A 75 6.35 -6.11 3.03
N ARG A 76 5.23 -5.72 3.64
CA ARG A 76 3.89 -6.11 3.19
C ARG A 76 2.97 -4.90 3.21
N ILE A 77 2.26 -4.67 2.12
CA ILE A 77 1.28 -3.59 2.02
C ILE A 77 0.03 -4.07 1.31
N VAL A 78 -1.12 -3.62 1.79
CA VAL A 78 -2.43 -3.99 1.26
C VAL A 78 -3.18 -2.72 0.88
N PHE A 79 -3.56 -2.65 -0.38
CA PHE A 79 -4.27 -1.55 -0.99
C PHE A 79 -5.72 -1.92 -1.25
N ARG A 80 -6.65 -1.00 -0.99
CA ARG A 80 -8.02 -1.06 -1.50
C ARG A 80 -8.22 -0.03 -2.59
N LEU A 81 -8.63 -0.47 -3.77
CA LEU A 81 -8.87 0.39 -4.92
C LEU A 81 -10.21 1.12 -4.74
N LYS A 82 -10.20 2.44 -4.84
CA LYS A 82 -11.41 3.26 -4.64
C LYS A 82 -12.38 3.15 -5.81
N ASN A 83 -11.85 3.02 -7.03
CA ASN A 83 -12.63 2.86 -8.26
C ASN A 83 -12.01 1.76 -9.12
N ARG A 84 -12.80 0.75 -9.52
CA ARG A 84 -12.34 -0.31 -10.41
C ARG A 84 -12.78 -0.05 -11.84
N SER A 85 -11.89 -0.22 -12.81
CA SER A 85 -12.30 -0.33 -14.21
C SER A 85 -13.12 -1.61 -14.41
N LYS A 86 -14.01 -1.65 -15.41
CA LYS A 86 -14.82 -2.84 -15.71
C LYS A 86 -14.01 -4.12 -15.99
N GLN A 87 -12.77 -3.95 -16.42
CA GLN A 87 -11.81 -5.03 -16.73
C GLN A 87 -10.91 -5.39 -15.53
N CYS A 88 -11.01 -4.64 -14.43
CA CYS A 88 -10.26 -4.93 -13.21
C CYS A 88 -11.03 -5.93 -12.36
N ARG A 89 -10.46 -7.10 -12.14
CA ARG A 89 -11.08 -8.17 -11.34
C ARG A 89 -10.91 -7.96 -9.84
N PHE A 90 -10.06 -7.03 -9.40
CA PHE A 90 -9.62 -6.93 -8.01
C PHE A 90 -10.08 -5.64 -7.35
N GLU A 91 -10.58 -5.72 -6.12
CA GLU A 91 -10.81 -4.57 -5.22
C GLU A 91 -9.65 -4.36 -4.26
N VAL A 92 -9.04 -5.45 -3.81
CA VAL A 92 -7.91 -5.39 -2.88
C VAL A 92 -6.68 -5.99 -3.57
N VAL A 93 -5.55 -5.31 -3.43
CA VAL A 93 -4.25 -5.74 -3.96
C VAL A 93 -3.26 -5.78 -2.80
N GLU A 94 -2.62 -6.92 -2.60
CA GLU A 94 -1.59 -7.12 -1.61
C GLU A 94 -0.24 -7.28 -2.31
N VAL A 95 0.78 -6.62 -1.77
CA VAL A 95 2.16 -6.71 -2.23
C VAL A 95 3.01 -7.13 -1.04
N GLU A 96 3.68 -8.26 -1.17
CA GLU A 96 4.49 -8.87 -0.12
C GLU A 96 5.88 -9.18 -0.64
N HIS A 97 6.91 -8.75 0.10
CA HIS A 97 8.28 -9.17 -0.12
C HIS A 97 8.47 -10.58 0.42
N VAL A 98 8.86 -11.51 -0.45
CA VAL A 98 9.00 -12.92 -0.10
C VAL A 98 10.45 -13.24 0.25
N SER A 99 11.41 -12.84 -0.60
CA SER A 99 12.85 -13.01 -0.39
C SER A 99 13.66 -12.27 -1.44
N ASP A 100 14.85 -11.78 -1.11
CA ASP A 100 15.81 -11.16 -2.05
C ASP A 100 15.18 -10.13 -3.02
N TYR A 101 14.94 -10.53 -4.27
CA TYR A 101 14.30 -9.73 -5.33
C TYR A 101 12.89 -10.24 -5.67
N ASN A 102 12.41 -11.26 -4.97
CA ASN A 102 11.14 -11.92 -5.16
C ASN A 102 10.05 -11.25 -4.32
N TRP A 103 8.98 -10.90 -5.03
CA TRP A 103 7.76 -10.33 -4.49
C TRP A 103 6.60 -11.22 -4.88
N ASN A 104 5.51 -11.13 -4.12
CA ASN A 104 4.24 -11.69 -4.51
C ASN A 104 3.19 -10.58 -4.54
N VAL A 105 2.47 -10.51 -5.64
CA VAL A 105 1.32 -9.62 -5.81
C VAL A 105 0.06 -10.46 -5.85
N SER A 106 -0.81 -10.26 -4.86
CA SER A 106 -2.09 -10.95 -4.73
C SER A 106 -3.25 -10.01 -5.01
N GLY A 107 -4.22 -10.46 -5.81
CA GLY A 107 -5.46 -9.76 -6.11
C GLY A 107 -6.66 -10.47 -5.51
N TYR A 108 -7.49 -9.72 -4.77
CA TYR A 108 -8.74 -10.20 -4.21
C TYR A 108 -9.93 -9.48 -4.85
N PRO A 109 -11.00 -10.19 -5.21
CA PRO A 109 -12.13 -9.61 -5.93
C PRO A 109 -12.97 -8.63 -5.10
N ASN A 110 -12.92 -8.74 -3.77
CA ASN A 110 -13.59 -7.84 -2.83
C ASN A 110 -12.88 -7.88 -1.45
N LEU A 111 -13.29 -7.01 -0.54
CA LEU A 111 -12.73 -6.93 0.81
C LEU A 111 -12.95 -8.21 1.64
N GLU A 112 -14.13 -8.82 1.54
CA GLU A 112 -14.44 -10.08 2.26
C GLU A 112 -13.46 -11.19 1.87
N SER A 113 -13.10 -11.29 0.59
CA SER A 113 -12.16 -12.30 0.11
C SER A 113 -10.74 -12.08 0.65
N TYR A 114 -10.35 -10.84 0.90
CA TYR A 114 -9.09 -10.53 1.60
C TYR A 114 -9.19 -10.92 3.07
N GLU A 115 -10.23 -10.52 3.78
CA GLU A 115 -10.42 -10.78 5.21
C GLU A 115 -10.50 -12.28 5.50
N LYS A 116 -11.15 -13.03 4.60
CA LYS A 116 -11.37 -14.47 4.75
C LYS A 116 -10.31 -15.36 4.09
N ARG A 117 -9.22 -14.79 3.57
CA ARG A 117 -8.19 -15.53 2.81
C ARG A 117 -7.58 -16.74 3.54
N ASN A 118 -7.60 -16.74 4.87
CA ASN A 118 -7.04 -17.81 5.71
C ASN A 118 -8.09 -18.81 6.23
N PHE A 119 -9.37 -18.65 5.91
CA PHE A 119 -10.37 -19.66 6.29
C PHE A 119 -10.26 -20.89 5.36
N PRO A 120 -10.35 -22.12 5.92
CA PRO A 120 -10.17 -23.36 5.15
C PRO A 120 -11.07 -23.46 3.91
N ASP A 121 -12.35 -23.09 4.03
CA ASP A 121 -13.33 -23.23 2.95
C ASP A 121 -13.26 -22.10 1.90
N TRP A 122 -12.41 -21.09 2.12
CA TRP A 122 -12.34 -19.92 1.26
C TRP A 122 -11.28 -20.07 0.17
N LYS A 123 -10.08 -20.53 0.55
CA LYS A 123 -8.92 -20.64 -0.33
C LYS A 123 -9.17 -21.54 -1.54
N ASP A 124 -9.88 -22.65 -1.33
CA ASP A 124 -10.13 -23.67 -2.35
C ASP A 124 -11.52 -23.56 -2.98
N SER A 125 -12.23 -22.45 -2.75
CA SER A 125 -13.59 -22.28 -3.25
C SER A 125 -13.63 -22.08 -4.77
N PRO A 126 -14.54 -22.77 -5.50
CA PRO A 126 -14.69 -22.58 -6.93
C PRO A 126 -15.40 -21.25 -7.30
N LEU A 127 -16.01 -20.60 -6.31
CA LEU A 127 -16.82 -19.40 -6.51
C LEU A 127 -15.97 -18.22 -7.01
N PRO A 128 -16.31 -17.58 -8.15
CA PRO A 128 -15.51 -16.51 -8.74
C PRO A 128 -15.20 -15.34 -7.79
N GLU A 129 -16.14 -14.99 -6.92
CA GLU A 129 -15.99 -13.95 -5.91
C GLU A 129 -15.04 -14.32 -4.77
N ARG A 130 -14.57 -15.57 -4.70
CA ARG A 130 -13.58 -16.05 -3.72
C ARG A 130 -12.23 -16.36 -4.33
N GLN A 131 -12.14 -16.40 -5.66
CA GLN A 131 -10.90 -16.68 -6.38
C GLN A 131 -9.86 -15.57 -6.14
N THR A 132 -8.78 -15.94 -5.45
CA THR A 132 -7.62 -15.08 -5.25
C THR A 132 -6.62 -15.33 -6.37
N PHE A 133 -6.02 -14.26 -6.87
CA PHE A 133 -5.02 -14.35 -7.93
C PHE A 133 -3.65 -13.97 -7.37
N SER A 134 -2.71 -14.92 -7.32
CA SER A 134 -1.37 -14.69 -6.79
C SER A 134 -0.34 -14.72 -7.92
N CYS A 135 0.53 -13.72 -7.97
CA CYS A 135 1.60 -13.61 -8.95
C CYS A 135 2.95 -13.39 -8.30
N PRO A 136 3.88 -14.36 -8.42
CA PRO A 136 5.30 -14.12 -8.19
C PRO A 136 5.81 -13.05 -9.17
N MET A 137 6.52 -12.07 -8.65
CA MET A 137 7.02 -10.91 -9.38
C MET A 137 8.41 -10.51 -8.89
N THR A 138 9.08 -9.66 -9.66
CA THR A 138 10.34 -9.01 -9.29
C THR A 138 10.16 -7.49 -9.21
N LYS A 139 10.85 -6.82 -8.29
CA LYS A 139 10.81 -5.36 -8.11
C LYS A 139 12.13 -4.71 -8.56
#